data_AF-A0A7Y4L3C2-F1
#
_entry.id   AF-A0A7Y4L3C2-F1
#
_cell.length_a   1.000
_cell.length_b   1.000
_cell.length_c   1.000
_cell.angle_alpha   90.00
_cell.angle_beta   90.00
_cell.angle_gamma   90.00
#
_symmetry.space_group_name_H-M   'P 1'
#
loop_
_entity.id
_entity.type
_entity.pdbx_description
1 polymer ?
#
loop_
_entity_poly.entity_id
_entity_poly.type
_entity_poly.pdbx_seq_one_letter_code
_entity_poly.pdbx_strand_id
1 'polypeptide(L)'
;MDPDHAHLVTAARRALCSASSARRSTAPPFNDEIRRAEAAVVRQLGQYADPSSDDHLYVLEFQGVRQQYVMFGRTRSFWRRLMVHRQAANPHGFVLLDGWVSPGVRDAYSLEQIALGVGGLLHGQRHYRERFYDMPFELGLSIGRSVFEIERSHGPRRPRQPRKPPWWEIHATTPKRSARRLADLLTPAEQ
;
A
#
# COMPACT_ATOMS: atom_id res chain seq x y z
N MET A 1 19.57 -8.71 8.78
CA MET A 1 19.43 -7.30 9.19
C MET A 1 20.80 -6.84 9.64
N ASP A 2 21.21 -5.64 9.24
CA ASP A 2 22.39 -4.98 9.79
C ASP A 2 22.16 -4.81 11.31
N PRO A 3 23.01 -5.37 12.20
CA PRO A 3 22.83 -5.23 13.65
C PRO A 3 22.77 -3.76 14.07
N ASP A 4 23.39 -2.85 13.31
CA ASP A 4 23.36 -1.42 13.58
C ASP A 4 21.98 -0.80 13.30
N HIS A 5 21.16 -1.43 12.44
CA HIS A 5 19.84 -0.92 12.09
C HIS A 5 18.90 -0.84 13.29
N ALA A 6 18.78 -1.92 14.06
CA ALA A 6 17.90 -1.97 15.22
C ALA A 6 18.32 -0.93 16.29
N HIS A 7 19.62 -0.73 16.45
CA HIS A 7 20.17 0.29 17.34
C HIS A 7 19.83 1.71 16.86
N LEU A 8 19.96 1.99 15.56
CA LEU A 8 19.60 3.28 14.97
C LEU A 8 18.10 3.59 15.11
N VAL A 9 17.23 2.61 14.81
CA VAL A 9 15.77 2.77 14.96
C VAL A 9 15.41 3.02 16.42
N THR A 10 15.98 2.26 17.35
CA THR A 10 15.77 2.44 18.79
C THR A 10 16.22 3.84 19.25
N ALA A 11 17.38 4.31 18.80
CA ALA A 11 17.87 5.65 19.11
C ALA A 11 16.94 6.74 18.56
N ALA A 12 16.50 6.62 17.30
CA ALA A 12 15.57 7.54 16.67
C ALA A 12 14.21 7.59 17.39
N ARG A 13 13.66 6.45 17.81
CA ARG A 13 12.43 6.40 18.62
C ARG A 13 12.61 7.15 19.95
N ARG A 14 13.73 6.93 20.67
CA ARG A 14 14.02 7.67 21.92
C ARG A 14 14.16 9.17 21.68
N ALA A 15 14.81 9.58 20.59
CA ALA A 15 14.97 10.98 20.22
C ALA A 15 13.61 11.65 19.94
N LEU A 16 12.72 10.99 19.20
CA LEU A 16 11.36 11.48 18.92
C LEU A 16 10.54 11.66 20.21
N CYS A 17 10.60 10.70 21.14
CA CYS A 17 9.91 10.81 22.43
C CYS A 17 10.48 11.95 23.29
N SER A 18 11.80 12.12 23.32
CA SER A 18 12.49 13.14 24.11
C SER A 18 12.16 14.56 23.62
N ALA A 19 12.07 14.74 22.29
CA ALA A 19 11.68 16.01 21.67
C ALA A 19 10.26 16.46 22.07
N SER A 20 9.35 15.53 22.39
CA SER A 20 8.00 15.88 22.87
C SER A 20 8.00 16.68 24.18
N SER A 21 9.06 16.54 24.99
CA SER A 21 9.17 17.14 26.32
C SER A 21 9.74 18.56 26.28
N ALA A 22 10.46 18.91 25.20
CA ALA A 22 11.04 20.23 24.98
C ALA A 22 10.07 21.11 24.15
N ARG A 23 9.20 21.86 24.85
CA ARG A 23 8.17 22.79 24.34
C ARG A 23 8.55 23.71 23.15
N ARG A 24 7.50 24.04 22.35
CA ARG A 24 7.26 25.28 21.54
C ARG A 24 7.99 25.54 20.21
N SER A 25 8.75 24.60 19.65
CA SER A 25 9.21 24.73 18.25
C SER A 25 8.17 24.14 17.29
N THR A 26 7.85 24.85 16.21
CA THR A 26 6.83 24.52 15.19
C THR A 26 7.16 23.31 14.33
N ALA A 27 8.37 22.77 14.40
CA ALA A 27 8.73 21.49 13.84
C ALA A 27 9.79 20.82 14.72
N PRO A 28 9.67 19.51 15.02
CA PRO A 28 10.74 18.79 15.69
C PRO A 28 11.98 18.82 14.77
N PRO A 29 13.15 19.30 15.22
CA PRO A 29 14.35 19.18 14.42
C PRO A 29 14.61 17.67 14.30
N PHE A 30 14.45 17.11 13.10
CA PHE A 30 14.93 15.77 12.81
C PHE A 30 16.43 15.78 13.05
N ASN A 31 16.83 15.32 14.25
CA ASN A 31 18.21 15.28 14.66
C ASN A 31 18.97 14.27 13.78
N ASP A 32 20.30 14.28 13.86
CA ASP A 32 21.12 13.42 13.02
C ASP A 32 20.86 11.92 13.24
N GLU A 33 20.34 11.53 14.41
CA GLU A 33 19.97 10.14 14.70
C GLU A 33 18.75 9.72 13.88
N ILE A 34 17.69 10.53 13.87
CA ILE A 34 16.47 10.27 13.09
C ILE A 34 16.79 10.21 11.60
N ARG A 35 17.60 11.14 11.08
CA ARG A 35 18.01 11.16 9.67
C ARG A 35 18.83 9.93 9.30
N ARG A 36 19.76 9.50 10.18
CA ARG A 36 20.57 8.30 9.97
C ARG A 36 19.73 7.03 9.99
N ALA A 37 18.78 6.92 10.92
CA ALA A 37 17.84 5.80 10.97
C ALA A 37 17.00 5.74 9.69
N GLU A 38 16.37 6.84 9.29
CA GLU A 38 15.58 6.89 8.06
C GLU A 38 16.43 6.53 6.83
N ALA A 39 17.64 7.09 6.71
CA ALA A 39 18.55 6.76 5.60
C ALA A 39 18.92 5.27 5.58
N ALA A 40 19.13 4.66 6.75
CA ALA A 40 19.41 3.22 6.86
C ALA A 40 18.20 2.38 6.42
N VAL A 41 16.98 2.73 6.84
CA VAL A 41 15.73 2.07 6.40
C VAL A 41 15.57 2.20 4.89
N VAL A 42 15.71 3.41 4.35
CA VAL A 42 15.58 3.67 2.91
C VAL A 42 16.58 2.83 2.10
N ARG A 43 17.84 2.76 2.55
CA ARG A 43 18.87 1.94 1.91
C ARG A 43 18.57 0.44 1.99
N GLN A 44 18.07 -0.05 3.13
CA GLN A 44 17.62 -1.43 3.29
C GLN A 44 16.46 -1.75 2.34
N LEU A 45 15.42 -0.92 2.31
CA LEU A 45 14.26 -1.11 1.45
C LEU A 45 14.63 -1.01 -0.03
N GLY A 46 15.64 -0.22 -0.35
CA GLY A 46 16.19 -0.09 -1.70
C GLY A 46 16.73 -1.38 -2.30
N GLN A 47 17.10 -2.36 -1.47
CA GLN A 47 17.55 -3.68 -1.92
C GLN A 47 16.42 -4.49 -2.58
N TYR A 48 15.16 -4.14 -2.32
CA TYR A 48 13.98 -4.79 -2.89
C TYR A 48 13.44 -4.06 -4.13
N ALA A 49 14.09 -2.97 -4.56
CA ALA A 49 13.72 -2.28 -5.77
C ALA A 49 14.22 -3.06 -6.99
N ASP A 50 13.50 -4.12 -7.32
CA ASP A 50 13.68 -4.86 -8.56
C ASP A 50 13.19 -3.98 -9.74
N PRO A 51 13.96 -3.82 -10.84
CA PRO A 51 13.46 -3.20 -12.07
C PRO A 51 12.34 -3.98 -12.76
N SER A 52 11.90 -5.12 -12.22
CA SER A 52 10.77 -5.89 -12.71
C SER A 52 9.49 -5.07 -12.86
N SER A 53 8.61 -5.51 -13.77
CA SER A 53 7.26 -4.95 -13.92
C SER A 53 6.26 -5.45 -12.86
N ASP A 54 6.72 -6.27 -11.91
CA ASP A 54 5.87 -6.91 -10.93
C ASP A 54 5.41 -5.92 -9.85
N ASP A 55 4.25 -6.21 -9.25
CA ASP A 55 3.74 -5.50 -8.10
C ASP A 55 4.41 -6.06 -6.83
N HIS A 56 4.66 -5.18 -5.86
CA HIS A 56 5.13 -5.55 -4.54
C HIS A 56 4.10 -5.14 -3.49
N LEU A 57 3.89 -5.98 -2.47
CA LEU A 57 3.24 -5.58 -1.22
C LEU A 57 4.29 -4.94 -0.31
N TYR A 58 3.95 -3.86 0.39
CA TYR A 58 4.81 -3.27 1.40
C TYR A 58 4.08 -3.00 2.71
N VAL A 59 4.87 -3.00 3.78
CA VAL A 59 4.49 -2.52 5.11
C VAL A 59 5.49 -1.44 5.50
N LEU A 60 5.04 -0.24 5.85
CA LEU A 60 5.92 0.86 6.27
C LEU A 60 5.49 1.37 7.64
N GLU A 61 6.45 1.63 8.52
CA GLU A 61 6.23 2.32 9.80
C GLU A 61 6.65 3.78 9.69
N PHE A 62 5.72 4.68 10.00
CA PHE A 62 6.01 6.08 10.20
C PHE A 62 5.80 6.45 11.67
N GLN A 63 6.84 7.00 12.28
CA GLN A 63 6.83 7.42 13.68
C GLN A 63 6.85 8.95 13.75
N GLY A 64 5.89 9.50 14.50
CA GLY A 64 5.90 10.89 14.95
C GLY A 64 6.18 10.98 16.44
N VAL A 65 6.19 12.20 16.96
CA VAL A 65 6.51 12.53 18.36
C VAL A 65 5.59 11.83 19.38
N ARG A 66 4.30 11.67 19.04
CA ARG A 66 3.27 11.13 19.95
C ARG A 66 2.45 9.99 19.37
N GLN A 67 2.57 9.75 18.08
CA GLN A 67 1.74 8.82 17.35
C GLN A 67 2.62 8.12 16.32
N GLN A 68 2.31 6.85 16.07
CA GLN A 68 2.86 6.10 14.95
C GLN A 68 1.71 5.69 14.03
N TYR A 69 2.05 5.33 12.80
CA TYR A 69 1.14 4.57 11.98
C TYR A 69 1.88 3.56 11.11
N VAL A 70 1.21 2.44 10.86
CA VAL A 70 1.63 1.45 9.88
C VAL A 70 0.85 1.66 8.60
N MET A 71 1.53 1.53 7.46
CA MET A 71 0.92 1.55 6.14
C MET A 71 1.02 0.19 5.49
N PHE A 72 -0.08 -0.30 4.93
CA PHE A 72 -0.07 -1.36 3.93
C PHE A 72 -0.32 -0.74 2.57
N GLY A 73 0.43 -1.15 1.58
CA GLY A 73 0.06 -0.82 0.22
C GLY A 73 0.81 -1.65 -0.80
N ARG A 74 0.56 -1.36 -2.08
CA ARG A 74 1.29 -1.97 -3.17
C ARG A 74 1.87 -0.97 -4.17
N THR A 75 2.84 -1.43 -4.95
CA THR A 75 3.46 -0.62 -6.00
C THR A 75 4.28 -1.45 -6.99
N ARG A 76 4.33 -1.00 -8.25
CA ARG A 76 5.32 -1.45 -9.26
C ARG A 76 6.61 -0.63 -9.24
N SER A 77 6.57 0.55 -8.60
CA SER A 77 7.70 1.45 -8.52
C SER A 77 7.87 1.84 -7.06
N PHE A 78 8.64 1.01 -6.34
CA PHE A 78 8.79 1.16 -4.90
C PHE A 78 9.38 2.52 -4.52
N TRP A 79 10.45 2.94 -5.19
CA TRP A 79 11.10 4.23 -4.95
C TRP A 79 10.16 5.42 -5.11
N ARG A 80 9.40 5.46 -6.21
CA ARG A 80 8.45 6.55 -6.47
C ARG A 80 7.40 6.61 -5.36
N ARG A 81 6.85 5.46 -4.97
CA ARG A 81 5.81 5.38 -3.94
C ARG A 81 6.34 5.75 -2.55
N LEU A 82 7.53 5.27 -2.20
CA LEU A 82 8.19 5.61 -0.93
C LEU A 82 8.45 7.11 -0.81
N MET A 83 8.93 7.76 -1.89
CA MET A 83 9.16 9.21 -1.87
C MET A 83 7.85 10.00 -1.70
N VAL A 84 6.76 9.58 -2.37
CA VAL A 84 5.44 10.20 -2.17
C VAL A 84 5.00 10.09 -0.71
N HIS A 85 5.16 8.92 -0.08
CA HIS A 85 4.79 8.74 1.33
C HIS A 85 5.66 9.59 2.27
N ARG A 86 6.97 9.63 2.07
CA ARG A 86 7.87 10.49 2.86
C ARG A 86 7.54 11.97 2.71
N GLN A 87 7.30 12.44 1.47
CA GLN A 87 6.90 13.82 1.20
C GLN A 87 5.56 14.18 1.86
N ALA A 88 4.62 13.23 1.94
CA ALA A 88 3.36 13.42 2.63
C ALA A 88 3.51 13.38 4.16
N ALA A 89 4.41 12.54 4.69
CA ALA A 89 4.62 12.36 6.13
C ALA A 89 5.41 13.50 6.79
N ASN A 90 6.42 14.02 6.08
CA ASN A 90 7.38 14.99 6.61
C ASN A 90 6.75 16.30 7.13
N PRO A 91 5.80 16.96 6.43
CA PRO A 91 5.14 18.17 6.94
C PRO A 91 4.34 17.95 8.24
N HIS A 92 3.98 16.70 8.53
CA HIS A 92 3.25 16.32 9.73
C HIS A 92 4.17 15.82 10.87
N GLY A 93 5.49 15.91 10.69
CA GLY A 93 6.47 15.49 11.70
C GLY A 93 6.57 13.98 11.88
N PHE A 94 6.19 13.20 10.86
CA PHE A 94 6.37 11.75 10.83
C PHE A 94 7.60 11.40 10.00
N VAL A 95 8.35 10.40 10.45
CA VAL A 95 9.54 9.88 9.77
C VAL A 95 9.42 8.38 9.55
N LEU A 96 9.97 7.88 8.45
CA LEU A 96 10.03 6.44 8.19
C LEU A 96 11.10 5.79 9.08
N LEU A 97 10.70 4.89 9.96
CA LEU A 97 11.62 4.21 10.90
C LEU A 97 11.76 2.71 10.67
N ASP A 98 10.81 2.07 10.00
CA ASP A 98 10.92 0.67 9.63
C ASP A 98 10.10 0.39 8.38
N GLY A 99 10.35 -0.74 7.76
CA GLY A 99 9.57 -1.20 6.63
C GLY A 99 9.96 -2.58 6.14
N TRP A 100 9.07 -3.12 5.33
CA TRP A 100 9.27 -4.38 4.63
C TRP A 100 8.60 -4.30 3.26
N VAL A 101 9.21 -4.96 2.27
CA VAL A 101 8.69 -5.08 0.92
C VAL A 101 8.74 -6.57 0.56
N SER A 102 7.64 -7.08 0.02
CA SER A 102 7.59 -8.46 -0.46
C SER A 102 8.44 -8.63 -1.72
N PRO A 103 8.86 -9.86 -2.04
CA PRO A 103 9.22 -10.20 -3.41
C PRO A 103 8.12 -9.82 -4.41
N GLY A 104 8.51 -9.61 -5.67
CA GLY A 104 7.59 -9.25 -6.75
C GLY A 104 6.55 -10.34 -7.03
N VAL A 105 5.32 -9.92 -7.28
CA VAL A 105 4.21 -10.75 -7.74
C VAL A 105 3.51 -10.07 -8.90
N ARG A 106 2.89 -10.84 -9.79
CA ARG A 106 2.24 -10.29 -10.98
C ARG A 106 1.17 -9.23 -10.67
N ASP A 107 0.43 -9.41 -9.57
CA ASP A 107 -0.59 -8.48 -9.08
C ASP A 107 -0.71 -8.60 -7.55
N ALA A 108 -0.35 -7.54 -6.82
CA ALA A 108 -0.43 -7.51 -5.36
C ALA A 108 -1.73 -6.87 -4.86
N TYR A 109 -2.70 -6.55 -5.73
CA TYR A 109 -3.95 -5.90 -5.33
C TYR A 109 -4.75 -6.74 -4.33
N SER A 110 -4.95 -8.02 -4.61
CA SER A 110 -5.66 -8.92 -3.67
C SER A 110 -4.94 -9.01 -2.32
N LEU A 111 -3.61 -9.05 -2.32
CA LEU A 111 -2.80 -9.09 -1.11
C LEU A 111 -2.97 -7.82 -0.27
N GLU A 112 -2.92 -6.65 -0.90
CA GLU A 112 -3.18 -5.37 -0.24
C GLU A 112 -4.58 -5.33 0.38
N GLN A 113 -5.63 -5.75 -0.34
CA GLN A 113 -6.99 -5.75 0.19
C GLN A 113 -7.15 -6.72 1.38
N ILE A 114 -6.52 -7.90 1.33
CA ILE A 114 -6.54 -8.86 2.44
C ILE A 114 -5.79 -8.27 3.64
N ALA A 115 -4.60 -7.69 3.44
CA ALA A 115 -3.80 -7.09 4.50
C ALA A 115 -4.56 -5.93 5.19
N LEU A 116 -5.21 -5.07 4.42
CA LEU A 116 -6.06 -3.99 4.95
C LEU A 116 -7.27 -4.54 5.73
N GLY A 117 -7.94 -5.58 5.20
CA GLY A 117 -9.08 -6.21 5.88
C GLY A 117 -8.68 -6.87 7.21
N VAL A 118 -7.62 -7.68 7.19
CA VAL A 118 -7.09 -8.37 8.38
C VAL A 118 -6.52 -7.36 9.39
N GLY A 119 -5.81 -6.34 8.91
CA GLY A 119 -5.34 -5.24 9.75
C GLY A 119 -6.48 -4.53 10.46
N GLY A 120 -7.57 -4.24 9.76
CA GLY A 120 -8.76 -3.62 10.37
C GLY A 120 -9.43 -4.49 11.43
N LEU A 121 -9.48 -5.81 11.19
CA LEU A 121 -10.04 -6.76 12.13
C LEU A 121 -9.18 -6.90 13.40
N LEU A 122 -7.86 -7.12 13.24
CA LEU A 122 -6.95 -7.39 14.36
C LEU A 122 -6.60 -6.14 15.16
N HIS A 123 -6.51 -4.98 14.51
CA HIS A 123 -6.26 -3.70 15.17
C HIS A 123 -7.51 -3.12 15.82
N GLY A 124 -8.70 -3.58 15.42
CA GLY A 124 -9.98 -3.07 15.91
C GLY A 124 -10.35 -1.67 15.42
N GLN A 125 -9.66 -1.15 14.40
CA GLN A 125 -9.94 0.15 13.79
C GLN A 125 -9.90 0.06 12.27
N ARG A 126 -10.77 0.81 11.59
CA ARG A 126 -10.70 0.95 10.13
C ARG A 126 -9.48 1.78 9.74
N HIS A 127 -8.80 1.37 8.68
CA HIS A 127 -7.72 2.18 8.11
C HIS A 127 -8.27 3.49 7.52
N TYR A 128 -7.46 4.55 7.58
CA TYR A 128 -7.67 5.74 6.78
C TYR A 128 -6.78 5.67 5.52
N ARG A 129 -7.41 5.44 4.37
CA ARG A 129 -6.74 5.14 3.08
C ARG A 129 -5.91 3.86 3.13
N GLU A 130 -4.70 3.94 3.64
CA GLU A 130 -3.73 2.84 3.73
C GLU A 130 -3.12 2.75 5.15
N ARG A 131 -3.57 3.61 6.08
CA ARG A 131 -2.89 3.89 7.35
C ARG A 131 -3.67 3.34 8.53
N PHE A 132 -2.97 2.67 9.43
CA PHE A 132 -3.45 2.27 10.75
C PHE A 132 -2.67 3.03 11.81
N TYR A 133 -3.30 4.05 12.39
CA TYR A 133 -2.71 4.81 13.49
C TYR A 133 -2.63 3.95 14.75
N ASP A 134 -1.53 4.10 15.47
CA ASP A 134 -1.22 3.41 16.73
C ASP A 134 -1.10 1.88 16.61
N MET A 135 -1.10 1.33 15.39
CA MET A 135 -0.77 -0.07 15.14
C MET A 135 0.72 -0.32 15.39
N PRO A 136 1.11 -1.31 16.22
CA PRO A 136 2.50 -1.71 16.35
C PRO A 136 3.04 -2.25 15.03
N PHE A 137 4.28 -1.88 14.67
CA PHE A 137 4.89 -2.33 13.42
C PHE A 137 5.02 -3.85 13.35
N GLU A 138 5.29 -4.54 14.45
CA GLU A 138 5.43 -5.99 14.51
C GLU A 138 4.13 -6.71 14.11
N LEU A 139 2.98 -6.17 14.54
CA LEU A 139 1.67 -6.67 14.12
C LEU A 139 1.47 -6.44 12.62
N GLY A 140 1.76 -5.22 12.15
CA GLY A 140 1.68 -4.88 10.74
C GLY A 140 2.55 -5.77 9.84
N LEU A 141 3.79 -5.98 10.24
CA LEU A 141 4.76 -6.84 9.58
C LEU A 141 4.30 -8.29 9.55
N SER A 142 3.79 -8.80 10.68
CA SER A 142 3.25 -10.16 10.77
C SER A 142 2.08 -10.36 9.80
N ILE A 143 1.17 -9.38 9.69
CA ILE A 143 0.05 -9.43 8.75
C ILE A 143 0.58 -9.44 7.31
N GLY A 144 1.44 -8.48 6.94
CA GLY A 144 1.96 -8.36 5.58
C GLY A 144 2.70 -9.61 5.11
N ARG A 145 3.53 -10.21 5.97
CA ARG A 145 4.23 -11.47 5.67
C ARG A 145 3.27 -12.64 5.54
N SER A 146 2.36 -12.83 6.49
CA SER A 146 1.40 -13.94 6.45
C SER A 146 0.52 -13.90 5.19
N VAL A 147 0.03 -12.72 4.81
CA VAL A 147 -0.77 -12.56 3.58
C VAL A 147 0.03 -12.94 2.34
N PHE A 148 1.29 -12.53 2.27
CA PHE A 148 2.18 -12.90 1.17
C PHE A 148 2.48 -14.40 1.12
N GLU A 149 2.79 -15.02 2.26
CA GLU A 149 3.11 -16.46 2.33
C GLU A 149 1.91 -17.36 2.01
N ILE A 150 0.69 -16.93 2.37
CA ILE A 150 -0.54 -17.62 1.99
C ILE A 150 -0.65 -17.70 0.46
N GLU A 151 -0.42 -16.60 -0.27
CA GLU A 151 -0.48 -16.60 -1.73
C GLU A 151 0.56 -17.53 -2.35
N ARG A 152 1.81 -17.51 -1.84
CA ARG A 152 2.87 -18.42 -2.32
C ARG A 152 2.51 -19.88 -2.13
N SER A 153 1.86 -20.23 -1.03
CA SER A 153 1.49 -21.61 -0.70
C SER A 153 0.38 -22.18 -1.59
N HIS A 154 -0.47 -21.32 -2.17
CA HIS A 154 -1.59 -21.78 -3.01
C HIS A 154 -1.23 -21.92 -4.50
N GLY A 155 0.04 -21.70 -4.86
CA GLY A 155 0.51 -21.68 -6.25
C GLY A 155 -0.16 -20.57 -7.07
N PRO A 156 0.26 -20.36 -8.33
CA PRO A 156 -0.48 -19.48 -9.23
C PRO A 156 -1.89 -20.05 -9.38
N ARG A 157 -2.88 -19.42 -8.76
CA ARG A 157 -4.28 -19.70 -9.05
C ARG A 157 -4.43 -19.49 -10.55
N ARG A 158 -4.63 -20.58 -11.30
CA ARG A 158 -4.94 -20.49 -12.73
C ARG A 158 -6.03 -19.44 -12.83
N PRO A 159 -5.85 -18.37 -13.63
CA PRO A 159 -6.86 -17.33 -13.76
C PRO A 159 -8.17 -18.07 -13.99
N ARG A 160 -9.14 -17.84 -13.08
CA ARG A 160 -10.44 -18.48 -13.14
C ARG A 160 -10.93 -18.17 -14.55
N GLN A 161 -10.86 -19.15 -15.46
CA GLN A 161 -11.26 -18.90 -16.84
C GLN A 161 -12.64 -18.27 -16.73
N PRO A 162 -12.88 -17.11 -17.36
CA PRO A 162 -14.22 -16.54 -17.38
C PRO A 162 -15.11 -17.71 -17.77
N ARG A 163 -16.01 -18.10 -16.86
CA ARG A 163 -16.92 -19.22 -17.13
C ARG A 163 -17.56 -18.81 -18.45
N LYS A 164 -17.29 -19.56 -19.52
CA LYS A 164 -18.01 -19.34 -20.77
C LYS A 164 -19.47 -19.35 -20.34
N PRO A 165 -20.23 -18.26 -20.58
CA PRO A 165 -21.63 -18.27 -20.26
C PRO A 165 -22.20 -19.55 -20.91
N PRO A 166 -23.10 -20.26 -20.23
CA PRO A 166 -23.74 -21.41 -20.83
C PRO A 166 -24.25 -21.04 -22.23
N TRP A 167 -24.10 -21.93 -23.20
CA TRP A 167 -24.45 -21.63 -24.59
C TRP A 167 -25.89 -21.09 -24.76
N TRP A 168 -26.79 -21.41 -23.83
CA TRP A 168 -28.16 -20.89 -23.79
C TRP A 168 -28.28 -19.39 -23.43
N GLU A 169 -27.31 -18.77 -22.73
CA GLU A 169 -27.30 -17.32 -22.48
C GLU A 169 -26.88 -16.52 -23.72
N ILE A 170 -26.13 -17.13 -24.65
CA ILE A 170 -25.67 -16.47 -25.88
C ILE A 170 -26.85 -16.18 -26.83
N HIS A 171 -27.94 -16.92 -26.72
CA HIS A 171 -29.14 -16.73 -27.55
C HIS A 171 -30.16 -15.75 -26.97
N ALA A 172 -29.99 -15.29 -25.72
CA ALA A 172 -30.99 -14.45 -25.05
C ALA A 172 -30.81 -12.94 -25.29
N THR A 173 -29.67 -12.48 -25.79
CA THR A 173 -29.36 -11.03 -25.89
C THR A 173 -28.92 -10.58 -27.27
N THR A 174 -29.57 -11.05 -28.34
CA THR A 174 -29.51 -10.36 -29.64
C THR A 174 -30.65 -9.35 -29.69
N PRO A 175 -30.45 -8.05 -29.35
CA PRO A 175 -31.46 -7.05 -29.65
C PRO A 175 -31.67 -7.03 -31.16
N LYS A 176 -32.90 -7.24 -31.61
CA LYS A 176 -33.36 -7.06 -32.99
C LYS A 176 -33.05 -5.62 -33.44
N ARG A 177 -31.84 -5.39 -33.93
CA ARG A 177 -31.33 -4.08 -34.36
C ARG A 177 -31.80 -3.72 -35.79
N SER A 178 -32.99 -4.20 -36.18
CA SER A 178 -33.53 -4.07 -37.54
C SER A 178 -34.85 -3.29 -37.66
N ALA A 179 -35.33 -2.63 -36.60
CA ALA A 179 -36.61 -1.89 -36.66
C ALA A 179 -36.52 -0.35 -36.65
N ARG A 180 -35.31 0.25 -36.61
CA ARG A 180 -35.15 1.72 -36.46
C ARG A 180 -34.49 2.45 -37.64
N ARG A 181 -34.47 1.86 -38.83
CA ARG A 181 -33.88 2.50 -40.04
C ARG A 181 -34.88 2.88 -41.15
N LEU A 182 -36.19 2.90 -40.87
CA LEU A 182 -37.21 3.29 -41.87
C LEU A 182 -38.06 4.51 -41.48
N ALA A 183 -37.90 5.09 -40.29
CA ALA A 183 -38.67 6.26 -39.88
C ALA A 183 -38.05 7.60 -40.34
N ASP A 184 -36.74 7.64 -40.63
CA ASP A 184 -36.03 8.89 -40.96
C ASP A 184 -36.04 9.23 -42.48
N LEU A 185 -36.83 8.51 -43.30
CA LEU A 185 -36.92 8.74 -44.76
C LEU A 185 -38.26 9.34 -45.22
N LEU A 186 -39.14 9.76 -44.31
CA LEU A 186 -40.49 10.25 -44.65
C LEU A 186 -40.89 11.60 -44.05
N THR A 187 -39.93 12.49 -43.76
CA THR A 187 -40.25 13.92 -43.51
C THR A 187 -40.08 14.73 -44.79
N PRO A 188 -41.16 15.23 -45.41
CA PRO A 188 -41.06 16.24 -46.45
C PRO A 188 -40.61 17.56 -45.85
N ALA A 189 -39.64 18.21 -46.49
CA ALA A 189 -39.24 19.56 -46.18
C ALA A 189 -40.35 20.53 -46.65
N GLU A 190 -41.08 21.11 -45.70
CA GLU A 190 -41.94 22.26 -45.96
C GLU A 190 -41.28 23.52 -45.38
N GLN A 191 -40.87 24.38 -46.33
CA GLN A 191 -40.81 25.85 -46.35
C GLN A 191 -40.09 26.61 -45.24
#